data_AF-A0A7J9GWM5-F1
#
_entry.id   AF-A0A7J9GWM5-F1
#
_cell.length_a   1.000
_cell.length_b   1.000
_cell.length_c   1.000
_cell.angle_alpha   90.00
_cell.angle_beta   90.00
_cell.angle_gamma   90.00
#
_symmetry.space_group_name_H-M   'P 1'
#
loop_
_entity.id
_entity.type
_entity.pdbx_description
1 polymer ?
#
loop_
_entity_poly.entity_id
_entity_poly.type
_entity_poly.pdbx_seq_one_letter_code
_entity_poly.pdbx_strand_id
1 'polypeptide(L)'
;MIIGDESVEIVLDDNLQQQITNAIDSRFLVQLTNVLFGGISTAHGSHNEGPDDKEVAAVAAACAFLHVTFNTLPLERIMTVLAYRTELVPVLWNFMKRCHQNQKWSSLPERFSYLLGDAPGWLLPLSVFCPVYNLASFWLIRHMLMIVDNEEFYEQEKPLSLKDVRCLIVILRQALWQILWVNPSAHPSSGKFISNTSGYKKHPVEAIQSRVGTVASELLSQLQDWNNRRQFTPPSDFHADGVNDYFISQAVTEGTKAHDILKQAPFLIPFTSRVKIFTSQLASVRHRQEAHGVFTRNRFRIRRDHILEDAYNQMSALSEEDLRGLIRVTFVNEFGVEEAGIDGGGIFKDFMENITRAAFDVQYGLFKDLRWHASFGSNRLREHINIQFLLNEGKIKEEKRCSKQLITFYTQILDQE
;
A
#
# COMPACT_ATOMS: atom_id res chain seq x y z
N MET A 1 -9.79 49.78 -15.14
CA MET A 1 -10.92 48.82 -15.12
C MET A 1 -10.39 47.51 -15.68
N ILE A 2 -9.97 46.61 -14.79
CA ILE A 2 -9.60 45.24 -15.17
C ILE A 2 -10.88 44.44 -14.96
N ILE A 3 -11.46 43.95 -16.05
CA ILE A 3 -12.62 43.06 -16.01
C ILE A 3 -12.10 41.72 -15.49
N GLY A 4 -12.54 41.36 -14.28
CA GLY A 4 -12.24 40.06 -13.68
C GLY A 4 -12.97 38.97 -14.44
N ASP A 5 -12.21 37.97 -14.89
CA ASP A 5 -12.74 36.74 -15.45
C ASP A 5 -13.23 35.86 -14.29
N GLU A 6 -14.52 36.01 -13.95
CA GLU A 6 -15.21 35.13 -13.01
C GLU A 6 -15.35 33.74 -13.64
N SER A 7 -14.35 32.89 -13.39
CA SER A 7 -14.44 31.46 -13.71
C SER A 7 -15.56 30.82 -12.89
N VAL A 8 -16.67 30.53 -13.56
CA VAL A 8 -17.86 29.87 -13.01
C VAL A 8 -17.48 28.50 -12.46
N GLU A 9 -17.50 28.37 -11.14
CA GLU A 9 -17.42 27.09 -10.45
C GLU A 9 -18.72 26.33 -10.77
N ILE A 10 -18.64 25.30 -11.62
CA ILE A 10 -19.79 24.41 -11.90
C ILE A 10 -19.95 23.49 -10.68
N VAL A 11 -20.50 24.04 -9.60
CA VAL A 11 -21.02 23.23 -8.50
C VAL A 11 -22.29 22.58 -9.02
N LEU A 12 -22.27 21.25 -9.20
CA LEU A 12 -23.48 20.51 -9.53
C LEU A 12 -24.47 20.69 -8.37
N ASP A 13 -25.68 21.17 -8.67
CA ASP A 13 -26.77 21.23 -7.70
C ASP A 13 -26.99 19.86 -7.06
N ASP A 14 -27.10 19.78 -5.73
CA ASP A 14 -27.21 18.52 -4.99
C ASP A 14 -28.42 17.70 -5.44
N ASN A 15 -29.51 18.38 -5.83
CA ASN A 15 -30.70 17.73 -6.37
C ASN A 15 -30.44 17.18 -7.79
N LEU A 16 -29.75 17.92 -8.65
CA LEU A 16 -29.28 17.42 -9.94
C LEU A 16 -28.31 16.23 -9.77
N GLN A 17 -27.37 16.28 -8.83
CA GLN A 17 -26.46 15.17 -8.55
C GLN A 17 -27.23 13.93 -8.08
N GLN A 18 -28.24 14.09 -7.23
CA GLN A 18 -29.08 12.99 -6.76
C GLN A 18 -29.99 12.45 -7.86
N GLN A 19 -30.53 13.30 -8.74
CA GLN A 19 -31.29 12.88 -9.91
C GLN A 19 -30.43 12.11 -10.90
N ILE A 20 -29.22 12.59 -11.21
CA ILE A 20 -28.24 11.89 -12.04
C ILE A 20 -27.88 10.54 -11.40
N THR A 21 -27.61 10.51 -10.10
CA THR A 21 -27.29 9.28 -9.37
C THR A 21 -28.41 8.25 -9.43
N ASN A 22 -29.67 8.69 -9.30
CA ASN A 22 -30.85 7.82 -9.38
C ASN A 22 -31.18 7.41 -10.82
N ALA A 23 -30.86 8.24 -11.82
CA ALA A 23 -31.14 7.99 -13.22
C ALA A 23 -30.06 7.12 -13.90
N ILE A 24 -28.83 7.08 -13.35
CA ILE A 24 -27.76 6.27 -13.89
C ILE A 24 -28.01 4.79 -13.57
N ASP A 25 -28.62 4.10 -14.54
CA ASP A 25 -28.74 2.65 -14.53
C ASP A 25 -27.35 2.04 -14.84
N SER A 26 -26.91 1.11 -14.00
CA SER A 26 -25.74 0.25 -14.27
C SER A 26 -25.76 -0.36 -15.68
N ARG A 27 -26.94 -0.68 -16.23
CA ARG A 27 -27.11 -1.18 -17.60
C ARG A 27 -26.78 -0.15 -18.66
N PHE A 28 -27.13 1.12 -18.44
CA PHE A 28 -26.76 2.20 -19.35
C PHE A 28 -25.24 2.36 -19.40
N LEU A 29 -24.57 2.38 -18.24
CA LEU A 29 -23.12 2.48 -18.20
C LEU A 29 -22.44 1.28 -18.85
N VAL A 30 -22.93 0.05 -18.63
CA VAL A 30 -22.43 -1.14 -19.33
C VAL A 30 -22.56 -1.01 -20.84
N GLN A 31 -23.74 -0.64 -21.33
CA GLN A 31 -23.98 -0.48 -22.77
C GLN A 31 -23.10 0.63 -23.36
N LEU A 32 -23.00 1.77 -22.68
CA LEU A 32 -22.16 2.87 -23.10
C LEU A 32 -20.68 2.47 -23.13
N THR A 33 -20.16 1.83 -22.09
CA THR A 33 -18.78 1.32 -22.06
C THR A 33 -18.54 0.29 -23.17
N ASN A 34 -19.47 -0.64 -23.40
CA ASN A 34 -19.35 -1.62 -24.48
C ASN A 34 -19.39 -0.97 -25.86
N VAL A 35 -20.16 0.09 -26.08
CA VAL A 35 -20.17 0.85 -27.34
C VAL A 35 -18.85 1.63 -27.51
N LEU A 36 -18.42 2.34 -26.47
CA LEU A 36 -17.21 3.15 -26.50
C LEU A 36 -15.95 2.30 -26.74
N PHE A 37 -15.82 1.17 -26.02
CA PHE A 37 -14.62 0.32 -26.09
C PHE A 37 -14.74 -0.83 -27.10
N GLY A 38 -15.95 -1.26 -27.45
CA GLY A 38 -16.19 -2.27 -28.49
C GLY A 38 -15.74 -1.80 -29.87
N GLY A 39 -16.00 -0.52 -30.22
CA GLY A 39 -15.52 0.08 -31.47
C GLY A 39 -13.99 0.24 -31.53
N ILE A 40 -13.34 0.41 -30.37
CA ILE A 40 -11.87 0.53 -30.25
C ILE A 40 -11.21 -0.85 -30.46
N SER A 41 -11.83 -1.92 -29.97
CA SER A 41 -11.34 -3.30 -30.12
C SER A 41 -11.33 -3.78 -31.59
N THR A 42 -12.25 -3.26 -32.43
CA THR A 42 -12.33 -3.61 -33.86
C THR A 42 -11.31 -2.94 -34.77
N ALA A 43 -10.55 -1.95 -34.27
CA ALA A 43 -9.46 -1.33 -35.01
C ALA A 43 -8.20 -2.19 -34.92
N HIS A 44 -8.19 -3.34 -35.60
CA HIS A 44 -7.04 -4.23 -35.69
C HIS A 44 -5.88 -3.58 -36.48
N GLY A 45 -5.05 -2.80 -35.79
CA GLY A 45 -3.65 -2.61 -36.18
C GLY A 45 -2.87 -3.91 -35.88
N SER A 46 -1.85 -4.22 -36.69
CA SER A 46 -0.99 -5.38 -36.42
C SER A 46 -0.40 -5.27 -35.00
N HIS A 47 -0.15 -6.40 -34.33
CA HIS A 47 0.40 -6.44 -32.96
C HIS A 47 1.73 -5.67 -32.77
N ASN A 48 2.37 -5.20 -33.85
CA ASN A 48 3.64 -4.49 -33.84
C ASN A 48 3.53 -2.97 -34.09
N GLU A 49 2.35 -2.43 -34.38
CA GLU A 49 2.18 -0.98 -34.58
C GLU A 49 1.57 -0.33 -33.32
N GLY A 50 2.13 0.82 -32.93
CA GLY A 50 1.60 1.63 -31.83
C GLY A 50 0.20 2.18 -32.13
N PRO A 51 -0.55 2.61 -31.09
CA PRO A 51 -1.90 3.14 -31.28
C PRO A 51 -1.88 4.39 -32.16
N ASP A 52 -2.88 4.49 -33.04
CA ASP A 52 -3.09 5.66 -33.91
C ASP A 52 -3.65 6.85 -33.11
N ASP A 53 -3.46 8.07 -33.61
CA ASP A 53 -3.89 9.31 -32.94
C ASP A 53 -5.42 9.34 -32.69
N LYS A 54 -6.20 8.74 -33.59
CA LYS A 54 -7.66 8.61 -33.43
C LYS A 54 -8.02 7.64 -32.30
N GLU A 55 -7.27 6.55 -32.17
CA GLU A 55 -7.45 5.58 -31.10
C GLU A 55 -7.11 6.21 -29.75
N VAL A 56 -5.96 6.91 -29.67
CA VAL A 56 -5.54 7.66 -28.48
C VAL A 56 -6.61 8.66 -28.06
N ALA A 57 -7.16 9.43 -29.01
CA ALA A 57 -8.20 10.42 -28.71
C ALA A 57 -9.51 9.78 -28.23
N ALA A 58 -9.91 8.64 -28.80
CA ALA A 58 -11.11 7.91 -28.39
C ALA A 58 -10.95 7.32 -26.98
N VAL A 59 -9.82 6.67 -26.70
CA VAL A 59 -9.51 6.12 -25.37
C VAL A 59 -9.42 7.25 -24.33
N ALA A 60 -8.77 8.36 -24.66
CA ALA A 60 -8.71 9.54 -23.78
C ALA A 60 -10.11 10.09 -23.46
N ALA A 61 -11.00 10.21 -24.45
CA ALA A 61 -12.37 10.67 -24.26
C ALA A 61 -13.16 9.75 -23.34
N ALA A 62 -13.09 8.43 -23.60
CA ALA A 62 -13.79 7.43 -22.81
C ALA A 62 -13.26 7.41 -21.37
N CYS A 63 -11.94 7.48 -21.18
CA CYS A 63 -11.32 7.51 -19.86
C CYS A 63 -11.63 8.82 -19.10
N ALA A 64 -11.67 9.97 -19.77
CA ALA A 64 -12.08 11.23 -19.14
C ALA A 64 -13.53 11.16 -18.63
N PHE A 65 -14.44 10.66 -19.47
CA PHE A 65 -15.84 10.45 -19.08
C PHE A 65 -15.96 9.50 -17.89
N LEU A 66 -15.31 8.32 -17.95
CA LEU A 66 -15.35 7.35 -16.87
C LEU A 66 -14.69 7.87 -15.60
N HIS A 67 -13.59 8.61 -15.71
CA HIS A 67 -12.94 9.25 -14.56
C HIS A 67 -13.89 10.22 -13.85
N VAL A 68 -14.57 11.11 -14.59
CA VAL A 68 -15.54 12.04 -13.99
C VAL A 68 -16.70 11.26 -13.36
N THR A 69 -17.25 10.29 -14.07
CA THR A 69 -18.30 9.37 -13.57
C THR A 69 -17.87 8.68 -12.28
N PHE A 70 -16.60 8.27 -12.20
CA PHE A 70 -16.04 7.60 -11.04
C PHE A 70 -15.81 8.51 -9.85
N ASN A 71 -15.84 9.83 -10.02
CA ASN A 71 -15.69 10.76 -8.90
C ASN A 71 -17.02 11.41 -8.50
N THR A 72 -18.07 11.28 -9.31
CA THR A 72 -19.38 11.91 -9.05
C THR A 72 -20.43 10.95 -8.47
N LEU A 73 -20.34 9.65 -8.75
CA LEU A 73 -21.37 8.65 -8.41
C LEU A 73 -20.91 7.66 -7.34
N PRO A 74 -21.81 6.97 -6.62
CA PRO A 74 -21.45 5.90 -5.69
C PRO A 74 -20.99 4.62 -6.42
N LEU A 75 -19.75 4.18 -6.15
CA LEU A 75 -18.91 3.46 -7.11
C LEU A 75 -18.89 1.95 -7.01
N GLU A 76 -19.12 1.40 -5.82
CA GLU A 76 -18.81 0.00 -5.55
C GLU A 76 -19.60 -0.97 -6.44
N ARG A 77 -20.87 -0.64 -6.69
CA ARG A 77 -21.75 -1.46 -7.56
C ARG A 77 -21.43 -1.26 -9.04
N ILE A 78 -21.18 -0.03 -9.48
CA ILE A 78 -20.95 0.31 -10.89
C ILE A 78 -19.60 -0.22 -11.36
N MET A 79 -18.53 0.00 -10.60
CA MET A 79 -17.19 -0.45 -10.98
C MET A 79 -17.09 -1.98 -11.06
N THR A 80 -17.76 -2.69 -10.15
CA THR A 80 -17.86 -4.16 -10.22
C THR A 80 -18.59 -4.58 -11.49
N VAL A 81 -19.73 -3.97 -11.80
CA VAL A 81 -20.47 -4.29 -13.03
C VAL A 81 -19.62 -4.01 -14.28
N LEU A 82 -18.89 -2.88 -14.32
CA LEU A 82 -18.00 -2.57 -15.44
C LEU A 82 -16.84 -3.55 -15.56
N ALA A 83 -16.21 -3.94 -14.45
CA ALA A 83 -15.13 -4.92 -14.44
C ALA A 83 -15.51 -6.26 -15.08
N TYR A 84 -16.74 -6.74 -14.85
CA TYR A 84 -17.17 -8.09 -15.25
C TYR A 84 -18.08 -8.17 -16.46
N ARG A 85 -18.87 -7.12 -16.74
CA ARG A 85 -19.86 -7.11 -17.82
C ARG A 85 -19.38 -6.37 -19.07
N THR A 86 -18.13 -5.91 -19.07
CA THR A 86 -17.53 -5.18 -20.19
C THR A 86 -16.11 -5.66 -20.45
N GLU A 87 -15.63 -5.44 -21.66
CA GLU A 87 -14.24 -5.69 -22.06
C GLU A 87 -13.30 -4.54 -21.65
N LEU A 88 -13.69 -3.71 -20.67
CA LEU A 88 -12.95 -2.50 -20.29
C LEU A 88 -11.52 -2.81 -19.84
N VAL A 89 -11.34 -3.79 -18.96
CA VAL A 89 -10.03 -4.20 -18.43
C VAL A 89 -9.10 -4.70 -19.56
N PRO A 90 -9.49 -5.70 -20.39
CA PRO A 90 -8.62 -6.18 -21.46
C PRO A 90 -8.37 -5.13 -22.56
N VAL A 91 -9.36 -4.30 -22.92
CA VAL A 91 -9.17 -3.25 -23.94
C VAL A 91 -8.20 -2.17 -23.45
N LEU A 92 -8.41 -1.64 -22.23
CA LEU A 92 -7.50 -0.65 -21.65
C LEU A 92 -6.10 -1.21 -21.41
N TRP A 93 -6.01 -2.48 -20.96
CA TRP A 93 -4.73 -3.15 -20.81
C TRP A 93 -3.98 -3.25 -22.14
N ASN A 94 -4.63 -3.74 -23.20
CA ASN A 94 -4.01 -3.88 -24.52
C ASN A 94 -3.57 -2.53 -25.10
N PHE A 95 -4.34 -1.46 -24.87
CA PHE A 95 -3.94 -0.10 -25.21
C PHE A 95 -2.67 0.32 -24.45
N MET A 96 -2.69 0.27 -23.10
CA MET A 96 -1.56 0.68 -22.27
C MET A 96 -0.29 -0.12 -22.56
N LYS A 97 -0.43 -1.43 -22.78
CA LYS A 97 0.68 -2.32 -23.15
C LYS A 97 1.32 -1.90 -24.47
N ARG A 98 0.52 -1.61 -25.52
CA ARG A 98 1.03 -1.11 -26.81
C ARG A 98 1.69 0.27 -26.68
N CYS A 99 1.12 1.18 -25.89
CA CYS A 99 1.74 2.48 -25.60
C CYS A 99 3.11 2.31 -24.95
N HIS A 100 3.21 1.46 -23.93
CA HIS A 100 4.45 1.18 -23.23
C HIS A 100 5.51 0.54 -24.14
N GLN A 101 5.14 -0.49 -24.91
CA GLN A 101 6.07 -1.20 -25.82
C GLN A 101 6.65 -0.30 -26.91
N ASN A 102 5.85 0.64 -27.42
CA ASN A 102 6.30 1.58 -28.45
C ASN A 102 6.96 2.84 -27.88
N GLN A 103 7.07 2.96 -26.54
CA GLN A 103 7.46 4.19 -25.83
C GLN A 103 6.63 5.41 -26.27
N LYS A 104 5.42 5.18 -26.78
CA LYS A 104 4.48 6.20 -27.24
C LYS A 104 3.43 6.39 -26.15
N TRP A 105 3.77 7.20 -25.15
CA TRP A 105 2.77 7.88 -24.34
C TRP A 105 2.60 9.27 -24.95
N SER A 106 1.82 9.36 -26.03
CA SER A 106 1.55 10.65 -26.69
C SER A 106 1.09 11.69 -25.68
N SER A 107 1.45 12.95 -25.89
CA SER A 107 0.73 14.06 -25.26
C SER A 107 -0.76 13.91 -25.61
N LEU A 108 -1.63 14.18 -24.64
CA LEU A 108 -3.06 14.10 -24.89
C LEU A 108 -3.45 15.04 -26.05
N PRO A 109 -4.42 14.66 -26.90
CA PRO A 109 -4.91 15.56 -27.95
C PRO A 109 -5.29 16.92 -27.38
N GLU A 110 -5.03 18.01 -28.11
CA GLU A 110 -5.32 19.41 -27.70
C GLU A 110 -6.75 19.58 -27.14
N ARG A 111 -7.70 18.76 -27.59
CA ARG A 111 -9.08 18.71 -27.10
C ARG A 111 -9.20 18.38 -25.60
N PHE A 112 -8.21 17.82 -24.93
CA PHE A 112 -8.25 17.58 -23.47
C PHE A 112 -7.40 18.56 -22.66
N SER A 113 -6.80 19.56 -23.32
CA SER A 113 -5.99 20.60 -22.67
C SER A 113 -6.75 21.36 -21.57
N TYR A 114 -8.07 21.55 -21.71
CA TYR A 114 -8.91 22.18 -20.69
C TYR A 114 -9.11 21.33 -19.42
N LEU A 115 -9.00 20.00 -19.52
CA LEU A 115 -9.10 19.08 -18.37
C LEU A 115 -7.73 18.75 -17.79
N LEU A 116 -6.73 18.56 -18.65
CA LEU A 116 -5.47 17.94 -18.29
C LEU A 116 -4.20 18.72 -18.68
N GLY A 117 -4.29 19.84 -19.40
CA GLY A 117 -3.12 20.57 -19.90
C GLY A 117 -2.09 19.65 -20.60
N ASP A 118 -0.81 19.81 -20.27
CA ASP A 118 0.32 18.98 -20.76
C ASP A 118 0.50 17.65 -20.00
N ALA A 119 -0.55 17.14 -19.35
CA ALA A 119 -0.44 15.91 -18.58
C ALA A 119 -0.11 14.68 -19.45
N PRO A 120 0.59 13.69 -18.89
CA PRO A 120 1.02 12.53 -19.64
C PRO A 120 -0.18 11.67 -20.07
N GLY A 121 -0.12 11.14 -21.31
CA GLY A 121 -1.19 10.31 -21.90
C GLY A 121 -1.55 9.03 -21.13
N TRP A 122 -0.68 8.55 -20.23
CA TRP A 122 -0.96 7.42 -19.35
C TRP A 122 -1.89 7.76 -18.17
N LEU A 123 -2.06 9.05 -17.83
CA LEU A 123 -2.72 9.46 -16.59
C LEU A 123 -4.21 9.08 -16.54
N LEU A 124 -4.96 9.37 -17.61
CA LEU A 124 -6.39 9.04 -17.69
C LEU A 124 -6.68 7.54 -17.80
N PRO A 125 -5.98 6.76 -18.64
CA PRO A 125 -6.12 5.31 -18.64
C PRO A 125 -5.89 4.68 -17.26
N LEU A 126 -4.85 5.10 -16.53
CA LEU A 126 -4.59 4.58 -15.19
C LEU A 126 -5.64 4.98 -14.16
N SER A 127 -6.22 6.18 -14.28
CA SER A 127 -7.27 6.66 -13.37
C SER A 127 -8.56 5.84 -13.43
N VAL A 128 -8.80 5.16 -14.56
CA VAL A 128 -9.93 4.26 -14.79
C VAL A 128 -9.51 2.80 -14.58
N PHE A 129 -8.36 2.38 -15.10
CA PHE A 129 -7.92 1.00 -15.06
C PHE A 129 -7.64 0.51 -13.64
N CYS A 130 -6.84 1.25 -12.84
CA CYS A 130 -6.46 0.82 -11.50
C CYS A 130 -7.66 0.51 -10.58
N PRO A 131 -8.66 1.40 -10.41
CA PRO A 131 -9.80 1.11 -9.53
C PRO A 131 -10.66 -0.04 -10.06
N VAL A 132 -10.89 -0.13 -11.38
CA VAL A 132 -11.68 -1.22 -11.98
C VAL A 132 -10.96 -2.56 -11.82
N TYR A 133 -9.65 -2.61 -12.09
CA TYR A 133 -8.84 -3.82 -11.94
C TYR A 133 -8.73 -4.26 -10.47
N ASN A 134 -8.52 -3.32 -9.54
CA ASN A 134 -8.44 -3.63 -8.11
C ASN A 134 -9.77 -4.21 -7.61
N LEU A 135 -10.90 -3.60 -7.96
CA LEU A 135 -12.21 -4.13 -7.59
C LEU A 135 -12.54 -5.45 -8.29
N ALA A 136 -12.18 -5.61 -9.56
CA ALA A 136 -12.30 -6.89 -10.27
C ALA A 136 -11.54 -7.98 -9.48
N SER A 137 -10.25 -7.75 -9.28
CA SER A 137 -9.35 -8.62 -8.54
C SER A 137 -9.86 -8.97 -7.15
N PHE A 138 -10.28 -7.96 -6.38
CA PHE A 138 -10.78 -8.15 -5.02
C PHE A 138 -12.11 -8.90 -4.97
N TRP A 139 -13.06 -8.60 -5.87
CA TRP A 139 -14.34 -9.28 -5.92
C TRP A 139 -14.20 -10.74 -6.36
N LEU A 140 -13.31 -11.04 -7.31
CA LEU A 140 -13.03 -12.41 -7.77
C LEU A 140 -12.59 -13.26 -6.58
N ILE A 141 -11.68 -12.72 -5.77
CA ILE A 141 -11.15 -13.37 -4.58
C ILE A 141 -12.20 -13.47 -3.46
N ARG A 142 -13.02 -12.43 -3.26
CA ARG A 142 -13.96 -12.33 -2.13
C ARG A 142 -15.32 -12.99 -2.39
N HIS A 143 -15.80 -13.03 -3.63
CA HIS A 143 -17.13 -13.53 -3.97
C HIS A 143 -17.14 -15.06 -4.16
N MET A 144 -16.01 -15.69 -4.49
CA MET A 144 -15.97 -17.15 -4.61
C MET A 144 -15.64 -17.88 -3.30
N LEU A 145 -14.97 -17.27 -2.32
CA LEU A 145 -14.66 -17.96 -1.06
C LEU A 145 -14.69 -17.00 0.15
N MET A 146 -15.63 -17.28 1.07
CA MET A 146 -15.29 -17.18 2.49
C MET A 146 -14.01 -18.03 2.68
N ILE A 147 -12.86 -17.35 2.82
CA ILE A 147 -11.59 -17.93 3.29
C ILE A 147 -10.84 -18.75 2.19
N VAL A 148 -9.71 -18.19 1.69
CA VAL A 148 -8.50 -18.90 1.20
C VAL A 148 -8.59 -19.63 -0.15
N ASP A 149 -8.16 -19.02 -1.26
CA ASP A 149 -6.81 -19.15 -1.85
C ASP A 149 -6.69 -18.26 -3.11
N ASN A 150 -5.49 -17.75 -3.43
CA ASN A 150 -5.25 -16.97 -4.66
C ASN A 150 -5.17 -17.89 -5.92
N GLU A 151 -5.74 -19.09 -5.86
CA GLU A 151 -5.66 -20.11 -6.93
C GLU A 151 -6.19 -19.58 -8.26
N GLU A 152 -7.28 -18.80 -8.28
CA GLU A 152 -7.80 -18.28 -9.55
C GLU A 152 -6.83 -17.27 -10.21
N PHE A 153 -6.11 -16.46 -9.42
CA PHE A 153 -5.09 -15.56 -9.95
C PHE A 153 -3.87 -16.33 -10.47
N TYR A 154 -3.42 -17.36 -9.74
CA TYR A 154 -2.22 -18.12 -10.09
C TYR A 154 -2.43 -19.21 -11.14
N GLU A 155 -3.59 -19.88 -11.11
CA GLU A 155 -3.91 -21.05 -11.92
C GLU A 155 -4.84 -20.68 -13.09
N GLN A 156 -5.81 -19.78 -12.89
CA GLN A 156 -6.67 -19.33 -13.99
C GLN A 156 -6.15 -18.09 -14.71
N GLU A 157 -5.14 -17.40 -14.17
CA GLU A 157 -4.51 -16.22 -14.77
C GLU A 157 -5.53 -15.14 -15.19
N LYS A 158 -6.47 -14.84 -14.29
CA LYS A 158 -7.53 -13.82 -14.49
C LYS A 158 -7.41 -12.68 -13.49
N PRO A 159 -7.78 -11.44 -13.89
CA PRO A 159 -8.31 -11.06 -15.21
C PRO A 159 -7.23 -10.83 -16.29
N LEU A 160 -5.94 -10.89 -15.92
CA LEU A 160 -4.80 -10.76 -16.84
C LEU A 160 -3.83 -11.92 -16.64
N SER A 161 -3.14 -12.30 -17.73
CA SER A 161 -2.07 -13.30 -17.67
C SER A 161 -0.96 -12.91 -16.71
N LEU A 162 -0.26 -13.86 -16.10
CA LEU A 162 0.86 -13.53 -15.21
C LEU A 162 1.93 -12.71 -15.95
N LYS A 163 2.17 -13.00 -17.23
CA LYS A 163 3.07 -12.22 -18.09
C LYS A 163 2.62 -10.76 -18.22
N ASP A 164 1.32 -10.53 -18.35
CA ASP A 164 0.73 -9.20 -18.43
C ASP A 164 0.78 -8.48 -17.09
N VAL A 165 0.52 -9.16 -15.97
CA VAL A 165 0.65 -8.58 -14.63
C VAL A 165 2.08 -8.09 -14.37
N ARG A 166 3.10 -8.84 -14.82
CA ARG A 166 4.51 -8.39 -14.71
C ARG A 166 4.74 -7.08 -15.47
N CYS A 167 4.20 -6.95 -16.67
CA CYS A 167 4.28 -5.72 -17.45
C CYS A 167 3.50 -4.58 -16.78
N LEU A 168 2.34 -4.89 -16.19
CA LEU A 168 1.52 -3.94 -15.45
C LEU A 168 2.29 -3.38 -14.25
N ILE A 169 2.98 -4.22 -13.48
CA ILE A 169 3.83 -3.81 -12.36
C ILE A 169 4.87 -2.77 -12.82
N VAL A 170 5.55 -3.03 -13.94
CA VAL A 170 6.55 -2.11 -14.49
C VAL A 170 5.91 -0.76 -14.89
N ILE A 171 4.76 -0.77 -15.56
CA ILE A 171 4.03 0.43 -15.97
C ILE A 171 3.58 1.23 -14.73
N LEU A 172 2.95 0.57 -13.76
CA LEU A 172 2.46 1.20 -12.54
C LEU A 172 3.60 1.78 -11.72
N ARG A 173 4.72 1.05 -11.57
CA ARG A 173 5.91 1.52 -10.86
C ARG A 173 6.46 2.78 -11.50
N GLN A 174 6.61 2.81 -12.83
CA GLN A 174 7.10 3.98 -13.55
C GLN A 174 6.16 5.16 -13.38
N ALA A 175 4.85 4.98 -13.60
CA ALA A 175 3.86 6.04 -13.43
C ALA A 175 3.83 6.58 -12.00
N LEU A 176 3.83 5.68 -11.00
CA LEU A 176 3.80 6.05 -9.59
C LEU A 176 5.08 6.81 -9.18
N TRP A 177 6.26 6.38 -9.63
CA TRP A 177 7.51 7.11 -9.39
C TRP A 177 7.51 8.50 -10.05
N GLN A 178 6.96 8.61 -11.27
CA GLN A 178 6.82 9.90 -11.94
C GLN A 178 5.89 10.85 -11.15
N ILE A 179 4.74 10.36 -10.70
CA ILE A 179 3.80 11.14 -9.86
C ILE A 179 4.46 11.55 -8.55
N LEU A 180 5.05 10.59 -7.85
CA LEU A 180 5.47 10.78 -6.47
C LEU A 180 6.82 11.47 -6.34
N TRP A 181 7.77 11.25 -7.25
CA TRP A 181 9.15 11.75 -7.13
C TRP A 181 9.50 12.82 -8.18
N VAL A 182 9.20 12.59 -9.46
CA VAL A 182 9.66 13.45 -10.56
C VAL A 182 8.77 14.69 -10.74
N ASN A 183 7.46 14.53 -10.62
CA ASN A 183 6.52 15.64 -10.79
C ASN A 183 6.64 16.61 -9.61
N PRO A 184 6.76 17.92 -9.88
CA PRO A 184 6.80 18.94 -8.85
C PRO A 184 5.37 19.23 -8.36
N SER A 185 4.72 18.28 -7.68
CA SER A 185 3.49 18.61 -6.95
C SER A 185 3.87 19.33 -5.66
N ALA A 186 3.22 20.45 -5.36
CA ALA A 186 3.32 21.11 -4.05
C ALA A 186 3.03 20.07 -2.96
N HIS A 187 3.99 19.88 -2.06
CA HIS A 187 3.85 18.98 -0.93
C HIS A 187 2.57 19.29 -0.14
N PRO A 188 1.65 18.32 0.04
CA PRO A 188 0.76 18.39 1.18
C PRO A 188 1.62 18.13 2.40
N SER A 189 2.00 19.18 3.11
CA SER A 189 2.61 19.06 4.42
C SER A 189 1.77 18.10 5.25
N SER A 190 2.43 17.09 5.83
CA SER A 190 1.83 16.10 6.73
C SER A 190 1.20 16.81 7.94
N GLY A 191 -0.05 17.25 7.76
CA GLY A 191 -0.96 17.70 8.80
C GLY A 191 -2.16 16.77 8.78
N LYS A 192 -2.28 15.97 9.86
CA LYS A 192 -3.45 15.21 10.33
C LYS A 192 -4.68 15.20 9.41
N PHE A 193 -5.14 14.00 9.07
CA PHE A 193 -6.54 13.75 8.66
C PHE A 193 -7.48 14.28 9.75
N ILE A 194 -7.83 15.55 9.66
CA ILE A 194 -8.98 16.17 10.29
C ILE A 194 -9.69 16.85 9.13
N SER A 195 -10.90 16.35 8.86
CA SER A 195 -11.91 17.04 8.08
C SER A 195 -11.93 18.51 8.48
N ASN A 196 -11.44 19.40 7.61
CA ASN A 196 -11.86 20.79 7.51
C ASN A 196 -11.31 21.41 6.22
N THR A 197 -12.26 21.70 5.35
CA THR A 197 -12.24 22.57 4.18
C THR A 197 -11.24 23.72 4.31
N SER A 198 -10.16 23.70 3.53
CA SER A 198 -9.40 24.91 3.18
C SER A 198 -9.08 24.90 1.69
N GLY A 199 -9.70 25.85 0.98
CA GLY A 199 -9.75 25.95 -0.48
C GLY A 199 -8.46 26.49 -1.09
N TYR A 200 -7.40 25.68 -1.08
CA TYR A 200 -6.36 25.80 -2.10
C TYR A 200 -6.86 25.06 -3.34
N LYS A 201 -7.20 25.81 -4.39
CA LYS A 201 -7.64 25.28 -5.69
C LYS A 201 -6.54 24.37 -6.26
N LYS A 202 -6.59 23.07 -5.94
CA LYS A 202 -5.76 22.04 -6.56
C LYS A 202 -6.04 22.08 -8.07
N HIS A 203 -5.01 22.24 -8.89
CA HIS A 203 -5.21 22.23 -10.34
C HIS A 203 -5.86 20.89 -10.75
N PRO A 204 -6.80 20.84 -11.72
CA PRO A 204 -7.49 19.59 -12.10
C PRO A 204 -6.53 18.42 -12.34
N VAL A 205 -5.37 18.68 -12.96
CA VAL A 205 -4.30 17.69 -13.17
C VAL A 205 -3.73 17.14 -11.87
N GLU A 206 -3.46 17.98 -10.87
CA GLU A 206 -2.90 17.56 -9.58
C GLU A 206 -3.89 16.68 -8.80
N ALA A 207 -5.19 16.96 -8.91
CA ALA A 207 -6.23 16.13 -8.32
C ALA A 207 -6.23 14.73 -8.96
N ILE A 208 -6.13 14.65 -10.29
CA ILE A 208 -6.05 13.39 -11.03
C ILE A 208 -4.76 12.65 -10.69
N GLN A 209 -3.60 13.33 -10.67
CA GLN A 209 -2.32 12.74 -10.28
C GLN A 209 -2.36 12.18 -8.85
N SER A 210 -2.92 12.94 -7.91
CA SER A 210 -3.09 12.49 -6.52
C SER A 210 -3.96 11.23 -6.47
N ARG A 211 -5.08 11.20 -7.21
CA ARG A 211 -5.97 10.04 -7.26
C ARG A 211 -5.30 8.82 -7.87
N VAL A 212 -4.64 8.99 -9.03
CA VAL A 212 -3.89 7.93 -9.71
C VAL A 212 -2.77 7.40 -8.81
N GLY A 213 -2.05 8.29 -8.11
CA GLY A 213 -1.03 7.92 -7.14
C GLY A 213 -1.58 7.02 -6.02
N THR A 214 -2.74 7.37 -5.46
CA THR A 214 -3.39 6.52 -4.43
C THR A 214 -3.79 5.15 -4.98
N VAL A 215 -4.59 5.10 -6.06
CA VAL A 215 -5.10 3.83 -6.58
C VAL A 215 -4.01 2.93 -7.16
N ALA A 216 -2.96 3.52 -7.76
CA ALA A 216 -1.80 2.77 -8.25
C ALA A 216 -0.95 2.25 -7.09
N SER A 217 -0.81 3.01 -5.99
CA SER A 217 -0.08 2.54 -4.80
C SER A 217 -0.80 1.36 -4.13
N GLU A 218 -2.12 1.46 -3.97
CA GLU A 218 -2.95 0.37 -3.43
C GLU A 218 -2.83 -0.90 -4.28
N LEU A 219 -2.96 -0.77 -5.59
CA LEU A 219 -2.87 -1.90 -6.50
C LEU A 219 -1.47 -2.53 -6.50
N LEU A 220 -0.40 -1.73 -6.52
CA LEU A 220 0.97 -2.27 -6.45
C LEU A 220 1.25 -2.94 -5.11
N SER A 221 0.75 -2.39 -3.99
CA SER A 221 0.86 -3.02 -2.68
C SER A 221 0.19 -4.39 -2.67
N GLN A 222 -1.02 -4.49 -3.21
CA GLN A 222 -1.75 -5.75 -3.33
C GLN A 222 -0.99 -6.77 -4.19
N LEU A 223 -0.47 -6.35 -5.35
CA LEU A 223 0.32 -7.22 -6.23
C LEU A 223 1.62 -7.67 -5.57
N GLN A 224 2.25 -6.81 -4.76
CA GLN A 224 3.43 -7.18 -3.99
C GLN A 224 3.09 -8.20 -2.90
N ASP A 225 1.99 -8.01 -2.16
CA ASP A 225 1.54 -8.97 -1.15
C ASP A 225 1.26 -10.33 -1.75
N TRP A 226 0.69 -10.36 -2.96
CA TRP A 226 0.51 -11.61 -3.70
C TRP A 226 1.85 -12.22 -4.08
N ASN A 227 2.77 -11.43 -4.65
CA ASN A 227 4.09 -11.90 -5.05
C ASN A 227 4.91 -12.43 -3.85
N ASN A 228 4.70 -11.88 -2.64
CA ASN A 228 5.31 -12.34 -1.40
C ASN A 228 4.75 -13.71 -0.96
N ARG A 229 3.49 -14.03 -1.27
CA ARG A 229 2.87 -15.34 -0.99
C ARG A 229 3.34 -16.41 -1.97
N ARG A 230 3.36 -16.09 -3.27
CA ARG A 230 3.86 -16.97 -4.33
C ARG A 230 4.49 -16.10 -5.41
N GLN A 231 5.81 -16.22 -5.56
CA GLN A 231 6.56 -15.36 -6.46
C GLN A 231 6.19 -15.63 -7.93
N PHE A 232 5.71 -14.61 -8.63
CA PHE A 232 5.47 -14.62 -10.07
C PHE A 232 6.33 -13.58 -10.82
N THR A 233 7.00 -12.67 -10.10
CA THR A 233 7.96 -11.72 -10.66
C THR A 233 9.12 -11.43 -9.69
N PRO A 234 10.33 -11.08 -10.16
CA PRO A 234 11.41 -10.69 -9.25
C PRO A 234 11.08 -9.40 -8.48
N PRO A 235 11.49 -9.27 -7.20
CA PRO A 235 11.26 -8.05 -6.41
C PRO A 235 11.80 -6.77 -7.04
N SER A 236 12.85 -6.89 -7.87
CA SER A 236 13.41 -5.77 -8.63
C SER A 236 12.40 -5.06 -9.52
N ASP A 237 11.38 -5.77 -10.02
CA ASP A 237 10.37 -5.19 -10.90
C ASP A 237 9.45 -4.19 -10.17
N PHE A 238 9.44 -4.20 -8.83
CA PHE A 238 8.74 -3.21 -8.01
C PHE A 238 9.60 -2.00 -7.67
N HIS A 239 10.93 -2.11 -7.74
CA HIS A 239 11.84 -1.06 -7.27
C HIS A 239 12.00 0.08 -8.27
N ALA A 240 11.84 1.32 -7.83
CA ALA A 240 12.06 2.49 -8.66
C ALA A 240 13.55 2.63 -9.05
N ASP A 241 13.81 2.95 -10.32
CA ASP A 241 15.17 3.07 -10.86
C ASP A 241 15.93 4.28 -10.26
N GLY A 242 15.21 5.25 -9.72
CA GLY A 242 15.75 6.50 -9.18
C GLY A 242 16.17 6.48 -7.70
N VAL A 243 16.12 5.33 -7.02
CA VAL A 243 16.51 5.23 -5.61
C VAL A 243 18.04 5.23 -5.48
N ASN A 244 18.60 6.42 -5.29
CA ASN A 244 20.04 6.65 -5.11
C ASN A 244 20.36 7.15 -3.69
N ASP A 245 21.64 7.42 -3.41
CA ASP A 245 22.08 7.91 -2.08
C ASP A 245 21.44 9.25 -1.71
N TYR A 246 21.13 10.10 -2.69
CA TYR A 246 20.39 11.35 -2.47
C TYR A 246 18.98 11.08 -1.94
N PHE A 247 18.23 10.19 -2.58
CA PHE A 247 16.91 9.77 -2.11
C PHE A 247 16.99 9.19 -0.68
N ILE A 248 17.97 8.30 -0.44
CA ILE A 248 18.17 7.67 0.87
C ILE A 248 18.43 8.73 1.95
N SER A 249 19.30 9.71 1.69
CA SER A 249 19.60 10.78 2.65
C SER A 249 18.38 11.63 3.00
N GLN A 250 17.51 11.92 2.02
CA GLN A 250 16.27 12.64 2.23
C GLN A 250 15.28 11.80 3.04
N ALA A 251 15.14 10.51 2.73
CA ALA A 251 14.16 9.61 3.36
C ALA A 251 14.39 9.40 4.86
N VAL A 252 15.63 9.57 5.33
CA VAL A 252 15.97 9.55 6.77
C VAL A 252 15.24 10.67 7.52
N THR A 253 15.07 11.84 6.91
CA THR A 253 14.47 13.01 7.56
C THR A 253 12.95 13.00 7.39
N GLU A 254 12.23 13.06 8.51
CA GLU A 254 10.76 13.17 8.48
C GLU A 254 10.31 14.47 7.79
N GLY A 255 9.19 14.39 7.06
CA GLY A 255 8.61 15.53 6.34
C GLY A 255 9.24 15.84 4.98
N THR A 256 10.20 15.04 4.51
CA THR A 256 10.70 15.12 3.14
C THR A 256 9.86 14.29 2.17
N LYS A 257 9.95 14.61 0.88
CA LYS A 257 9.34 13.83 -0.22
C LYS A 257 9.73 12.37 -0.21
N ALA A 258 11.01 12.09 0.00
CA ALA A 258 11.51 10.74 0.01
C ALA A 258 10.96 9.95 1.21
N HIS A 259 10.76 10.60 2.36
CA HIS A 259 10.17 9.99 3.53
C HIS A 259 8.67 9.71 3.37
N ASP A 260 7.92 10.63 2.73
CA ASP A 260 6.51 10.41 2.43
C ASP A 260 6.31 9.25 1.44
N ILE A 261 7.19 9.14 0.42
CA ILE A 261 7.22 8.00 -0.50
C ILE A 261 7.52 6.70 0.22
N LEU A 262 8.49 6.70 1.15
CA LEU A 262 8.81 5.53 1.96
C LEU A 262 7.60 5.02 2.76
N LYS A 263 6.75 5.93 3.25
CA LYS A 263 5.51 5.59 3.96
C LYS A 263 4.40 5.14 3.01
N GLN A 264 4.20 5.84 1.90
CA GLN A 264 3.08 5.61 0.99
C GLN A 264 3.30 4.41 0.05
N ALA A 265 4.53 4.19 -0.41
CA ALA A 265 4.89 3.21 -1.43
C ALA A 265 6.25 2.55 -1.14
N PRO A 266 6.42 1.86 0.02
CA PRO A 266 7.70 1.27 0.45
C PRO A 266 8.24 0.23 -0.54
N PHE A 267 7.38 -0.39 -1.35
CA PHE A 267 7.74 -1.37 -2.37
C PHE A 267 8.55 -0.80 -3.54
N LEU A 268 8.50 0.52 -3.75
CA LEU A 268 9.37 1.20 -4.70
C LEU A 268 10.83 1.23 -4.24
N ILE A 269 11.09 0.98 -2.95
CA ILE A 269 12.40 1.14 -2.35
C ILE A 269 12.96 -0.25 -2.01
N PRO A 270 14.14 -0.61 -2.53
CA PRO A 270 14.78 -1.88 -2.21
C PRO A 270 14.87 -2.12 -0.71
N PHE A 271 14.66 -3.36 -0.27
CA PHE A 271 14.72 -3.73 1.15
C PHE A 271 16.02 -3.26 1.82
N THR A 272 17.16 -3.46 1.16
CA THR A 272 18.47 -3.02 1.67
C THR A 272 18.54 -1.51 1.89
N SER A 273 17.94 -0.71 1.00
CA SER A 273 17.85 0.74 1.16
C SER A 273 16.90 1.12 2.30
N ARG A 274 15.76 0.43 2.46
CA ARG A 274 14.85 0.65 3.59
C ARG A 274 15.50 0.35 4.93
N VAL A 275 16.26 -0.74 5.03
CA VAL A 275 17.06 -1.07 6.22
C VAL A 275 18.07 0.03 6.51
N LYS A 276 18.83 0.50 5.50
CA LYS A 276 19.77 1.62 5.69
C LYS A 276 19.09 2.89 6.22
N ILE A 277 17.94 3.26 5.65
CA ILE A 277 17.16 4.43 6.11
C ILE A 277 16.74 4.24 7.56
N PHE A 278 16.18 3.07 7.87
CA PHE A 278 15.72 2.71 9.20
C PHE A 278 16.84 2.74 10.26
N THR A 279 17.95 2.07 10.00
CA THR A 279 19.12 2.06 10.90
C THR A 279 19.69 3.47 11.11
N SER A 280 19.69 4.31 10.07
CA SER A 280 20.12 5.71 10.19
C SER A 280 19.16 6.55 11.05
N GLN A 281 17.84 6.33 10.92
CA GLN A 281 16.85 6.99 11.77
C GLN A 281 17.02 6.57 13.23
N LEU A 282 17.20 5.28 13.49
CA LEU A 282 17.45 4.74 14.81
C LEU A 282 18.72 5.32 15.45
N ALA A 283 19.83 5.39 14.71
CA ALA A 283 21.06 6.01 15.19
C ALA A 283 20.85 7.49 15.58
N SER A 284 20.04 8.23 14.82
CA SER A 284 19.70 9.62 15.15
C SER A 284 18.87 9.74 16.43
N VAL A 285 17.97 8.79 16.69
CA VAL A 285 17.18 8.74 17.94
C VAL A 285 18.07 8.42 19.14
N ARG A 286 18.97 7.44 19.01
CA ARG A 286 19.94 7.07 20.05
C ARG A 286 20.84 8.24 20.44
N HIS A 287 21.41 8.96 19.45
CA HIS A 287 22.22 10.15 19.72
C HIS A 287 21.45 11.27 20.42
N ARG A 288 20.17 11.47 20.08
CA ARG A 288 19.33 12.45 20.79
C ARG A 288 19.13 12.05 22.24
N GLN A 289 18.88 10.77 22.52
CA GLN A 289 18.71 10.27 23.89
C GLN A 289 20.00 10.38 24.72
N GLU A 290 21.16 10.08 24.12
CA GLU A 290 22.48 10.27 24.75
C GLU A 290 22.74 11.72 25.14
N ALA A 291 22.42 12.66 24.24
CA ALA A 291 22.61 14.09 24.46
C ALA A 291 21.70 14.66 25.56
N HIS A 292 20.53 14.06 25.79
CA HIS A 292 19.60 14.48 26.84
C HIS A 292 19.92 13.89 28.22
N GLY A 293 20.94 13.02 28.33
CA GLY A 293 21.42 12.49 29.62
C GLY A 293 20.43 11.60 30.40
N VAL A 294 19.22 11.37 29.87
CA VAL A 294 18.18 10.55 30.48
C VAL A 294 18.34 9.11 30.00
N PHE A 295 19.37 8.42 30.49
CA PHE A 295 19.35 6.96 30.48
C PHE A 295 18.66 6.48 31.75
N THR A 296 17.33 6.45 31.74
CA THR A 296 16.59 5.58 32.66
C THR A 296 16.97 4.15 32.30
N ARG A 297 17.93 3.57 33.02
CA ARG A 297 18.30 2.16 32.88
C ARG A 297 17.15 1.34 33.46
N ASN A 298 16.22 0.96 32.60
CA ASN A 298 15.12 0.08 32.97
C ASN A 298 15.68 -1.31 33.22
N ARG A 299 15.84 -1.65 34.50
CA ARG A 299 16.33 -2.95 34.94
C ARG A 299 15.18 -3.88 35.19
N PHE A 300 15.10 -4.95 34.41
CA PHE A 300 14.07 -5.96 34.54
C PHE A 300 14.60 -7.16 35.32
N ARG A 301 13.90 -7.55 36.38
CA ARG A 301 14.17 -8.79 37.12
C ARG A 301 13.20 -9.85 36.61
N ILE A 302 13.70 -10.89 35.97
CA ILE A 302 12.87 -11.88 35.25
C ILE A 302 13.11 -13.27 35.82
N ARG A 303 12.04 -13.99 36.18
CA ARG A 303 12.11 -15.42 36.47
C ARG A 303 11.93 -16.20 35.17
N ARG A 304 12.79 -17.19 34.91
CA ARG A 304 12.74 -17.99 33.67
C ARG A 304 11.39 -18.68 33.47
N ASP A 305 10.81 -19.20 34.55
CA ASP A 305 9.52 -19.92 34.52
C ASP A 305 8.29 -19.01 34.39
N HIS A 306 8.46 -17.70 34.58
CA HIS A 306 7.39 -16.70 34.54
C HIS A 306 7.78 -15.51 33.66
N ILE A 307 8.51 -15.79 32.57
CA ILE A 307 9.15 -14.77 31.73
C ILE A 307 8.14 -13.79 31.14
N LEU A 308 6.97 -14.27 30.75
CA LEU A 308 5.96 -13.49 30.07
C LEU A 308 5.21 -12.58 31.07
N GLU A 309 4.84 -13.12 32.24
CA GLU A 309 4.19 -12.35 33.30
C GLU A 309 5.12 -11.27 33.87
N ASP A 310 6.37 -11.63 34.19
CA ASP A 310 7.33 -10.71 34.80
C ASP A 310 7.72 -9.59 33.82
N ALA A 311 7.88 -9.90 32.53
CA ALA A 311 8.12 -8.89 31.50
C ALA A 311 6.92 -7.97 31.32
N TYR A 312 5.71 -8.52 31.21
CA TYR A 312 4.49 -7.72 31.06
C TYR A 312 4.29 -6.76 32.23
N ASN A 313 4.43 -7.24 33.47
CA ASN A 313 4.24 -6.42 34.66
C ASN A 313 5.22 -5.23 34.70
N GLN A 314 6.48 -5.46 34.34
CA GLN A 314 7.51 -4.41 34.36
C GLN A 314 7.37 -3.45 33.18
N MET A 315 7.05 -3.95 31.99
CA MET A 315 6.85 -3.11 30.81
C MET A 315 5.58 -2.28 30.86
N SER A 316 4.49 -2.82 31.43
CA SER A 316 3.19 -2.14 31.46
C SER A 316 3.23 -0.85 32.30
N ALA A 317 4.20 -0.75 33.21
CA ALA A 317 4.46 0.40 34.08
C ALA A 317 5.33 1.49 33.43
N LEU A 318 5.98 1.20 32.29
CA LEU A 318 6.86 2.17 31.59
C LEU A 318 6.07 3.10 30.67
N SER A 319 6.60 4.30 30.47
CA SER A 319 6.15 5.22 29.41
C SER A 319 6.68 4.78 28.04
N GLU A 320 6.12 5.33 26.95
CA GLU A 320 6.61 5.06 25.59
C GLU A 320 8.06 5.54 25.39
N GLU A 321 8.46 6.62 26.06
CA GLU A 321 9.82 7.15 26.01
C GLU A 321 10.80 6.24 26.75
N ASP A 322 10.41 5.71 27.92
CA ASP A 322 11.22 4.77 28.70
C ASP A 322 11.37 3.42 27.99
N LEU A 323 10.35 2.95 27.28
CA LEU A 323 10.42 1.72 26.47
C LEU A 323 11.42 1.83 25.31
N ARG A 324 11.67 3.05 24.81
CA ARG A 324 12.70 3.32 23.79
C ARG A 324 14.11 3.41 24.38
N GLY A 325 14.24 3.39 25.70
CA GLY A 325 15.51 3.41 26.41
C GLY A 325 16.22 2.04 26.41
N LEU A 326 17.43 2.00 26.95
CA LEU A 326 18.18 0.75 27.11
C LEU A 326 17.55 -0.11 28.23
N ILE A 327 17.09 -1.30 27.88
CA ILE A 327 16.55 -2.28 28.82
C ILE A 327 17.65 -3.25 29.22
N ARG A 328 17.86 -3.41 30.53
CA ARG A 328 18.79 -4.40 31.08
C ARG A 328 18.00 -5.49 31.77
N VAL A 329 18.29 -6.74 31.44
CA VAL A 329 17.62 -7.89 32.03
C VAL A 329 18.57 -8.61 32.98
N THR A 330 18.05 -8.96 34.15
CA THR A 330 18.69 -9.84 35.13
C THR A 330 17.76 -11.00 35.42
N PHE A 331 18.23 -12.23 35.19
CA PHE A 331 17.48 -13.41 35.59
C PHE A 331 17.59 -13.62 37.10
N VAL A 332 16.48 -13.98 37.73
CA VAL A 332 16.40 -14.28 39.16
C VAL A 332 15.75 -15.65 39.39
N ASN A 333 16.25 -16.37 40.38
CA ASN A 333 15.68 -17.66 40.78
C ASN A 333 14.40 -17.50 41.61
N GLU A 334 13.81 -18.62 42.04
CA GLU A 334 12.59 -18.66 42.86
C GLU A 334 12.70 -17.89 44.21
N PHE A 335 13.92 -17.73 44.72
CA PHE A 335 14.22 -16.98 45.94
C PHE A 335 14.55 -15.49 45.67
N GLY A 336 14.44 -15.04 44.41
CA GLY A 336 14.73 -13.67 44.00
C GLY A 336 16.22 -13.34 43.92
N VAL A 337 17.10 -14.33 44.01
CA VAL A 337 18.56 -14.17 43.92
C VAL A 337 18.96 -14.10 42.46
N GLU A 338 19.84 -13.15 42.13
CA GLU A 338 20.33 -12.93 40.77
C GLU A 338 21.15 -14.13 40.29
N GLU A 339 20.80 -14.65 39.11
CA GLU A 339 21.59 -15.67 38.44
C GLU A 339 22.93 -15.07 37.97
N ALA A 340 24.02 -15.81 38.13
CA ALA A 340 25.33 -15.36 37.68
C ALA A 340 25.33 -15.22 36.14
N GLY A 341 25.49 -14.00 35.64
CA GLY A 341 25.54 -13.71 34.21
C GLY A 341 26.45 -12.52 33.90
N ILE A 342 27.20 -12.63 32.79
CA ILE A 342 28.07 -11.56 32.29
C ILE A 342 27.26 -10.75 31.26
N ASP A 343 27.04 -9.46 31.57
CA ASP A 343 26.23 -8.49 30.82
C ASP A 343 26.96 -7.99 29.55
N GLY A 344 27.24 -8.92 28.62
CA GLY A 344 27.85 -8.68 27.30
C GLY A 344 26.90 -8.87 26.12
N GLY A 345 25.59 -8.68 26.33
CA GLY A 345 24.54 -8.88 25.31
C GLY A 345 23.90 -10.28 25.29
N GLY A 346 24.56 -11.30 25.84
CA GLY A 346 24.05 -12.67 25.88
C GLY A 346 22.78 -12.85 26.71
N ILE A 347 22.66 -12.15 27.86
CA ILE A 347 21.50 -12.25 28.75
C ILE A 347 20.26 -11.64 28.11
N PHE A 348 20.41 -10.48 27.47
CA PHE A 348 19.30 -9.83 26.77
C PHE A 348 18.83 -10.67 25.58
N LYS A 349 19.77 -11.26 24.83
CA LYS A 349 19.44 -12.20 23.74
C LYS A 349 18.68 -13.44 24.24
N ASP A 350 19.14 -14.06 25.34
CA ASP A 350 18.47 -15.21 25.96
C ASP A 350 17.06 -14.86 26.44
N PHE A 351 16.90 -13.69 27.07
CA PHE A 351 15.58 -13.15 27.41
C PHE A 351 14.69 -13.01 26.17
N MET A 352 15.20 -12.42 25.09
CA MET A 352 14.45 -12.20 23.86
C MET A 352 14.02 -13.49 23.17
N GLU A 353 14.89 -14.48 23.12
CA GLU A 353 14.58 -15.77 22.55
C GLU A 353 13.46 -16.47 23.35
N ASN A 354 13.56 -16.47 24.67
CA ASN A 354 12.61 -17.15 25.55
C ASN A 354 11.25 -16.43 25.62
N ILE A 355 11.23 -15.10 25.70
CA ILE A 355 9.96 -14.35 25.71
C ILE A 355 9.25 -14.46 24.36
N THR A 356 10.00 -14.47 23.24
CA THR A 356 9.42 -14.67 21.91
C THR A 356 8.81 -16.06 21.80
N ARG A 357 9.52 -17.10 22.25
CA ARG A 357 9.02 -18.48 22.27
C ARG A 357 7.75 -18.61 23.11
N ALA A 358 7.74 -18.02 24.31
CA ALA A 358 6.58 -18.03 25.19
C ALA A 358 5.39 -17.26 24.60
N ALA A 359 5.65 -16.08 24.01
CA ALA A 359 4.60 -15.26 23.41
C ALA A 359 3.88 -15.97 22.27
N PHE A 360 4.59 -16.74 21.44
CA PHE A 360 4.02 -17.49 20.32
C PHE A 360 3.47 -18.88 20.68
N ASP A 361 3.59 -19.31 21.94
CA ASP A 361 3.02 -20.58 22.36
C ASP A 361 1.48 -20.48 22.42
N VAL A 362 0.82 -21.36 21.67
CA VAL A 362 -0.64 -21.46 21.54
C VAL A 362 -1.32 -21.67 22.90
N GLN A 363 -0.61 -22.24 23.88
CA GLN A 363 -1.12 -22.46 25.23
C GLN A 363 -1.44 -21.15 25.97
N TYR A 364 -0.75 -20.06 25.66
CA TYR A 364 -1.06 -18.74 26.23
C TYR A 364 -2.24 -18.05 25.54
N GLY A 365 -2.75 -18.61 24.43
CA GLY A 365 -3.93 -18.09 23.73
C GLY A 365 -3.71 -16.76 23.01
N LEU A 366 -2.47 -16.25 22.96
CA LEU A 366 -2.11 -14.99 22.29
C LEU A 366 -2.09 -15.14 20.77
N PHE A 367 -1.67 -16.31 20.27
CA PHE A 367 -1.61 -16.63 18.85
C PHE A 367 -2.15 -18.04 18.58
N LYS A 368 -2.67 -18.24 17.36
CA LYS A 368 -3.10 -19.55 16.87
C LYS A 368 -2.41 -19.84 15.56
N ASP A 369 -1.93 -21.07 15.43
CA ASP A 369 -1.36 -21.57 14.20
C ASP A 369 -2.43 -21.71 13.11
N LEU A 370 -2.22 -21.10 11.95
CA LEU A 370 -3.03 -21.29 10.75
C LEU A 370 -2.58 -22.55 9.98
N ARG A 371 -2.58 -23.72 10.65
CA ARG A 371 -2.49 -25.02 9.95
C ARG A 371 -3.85 -25.39 9.38
N TRP A 372 -4.22 -24.76 8.26
CA TRP A 372 -5.29 -25.27 7.41
C TRP A 372 -4.67 -25.86 6.13
N HIS A 373 -4.79 -27.19 6.03
CA HIS A 373 -4.50 -28.09 4.90
C HIS A 373 -3.04 -28.41 4.53
N ALA A 374 -2.39 -29.23 5.36
CA ALA A 374 -1.35 -30.17 4.91
C ALA A 374 -1.93 -31.42 4.19
N SER A 375 -3.18 -31.36 3.68
CA SER A 375 -3.88 -32.51 3.09
C SER A 375 -3.87 -32.56 1.56
N PHE A 376 -3.33 -31.55 0.87
CA PHE A 376 -3.23 -31.59 -0.59
C PHE A 376 -1.84 -31.14 -1.04
N GLY A 377 -1.11 -32.08 -1.67
CA GLY A 377 0.03 -31.78 -2.53
C GLY A 377 1.32 -31.38 -1.83
N SER A 378 2.17 -32.35 -1.52
CA SER A 378 3.56 -32.08 -1.10
C SER A 378 4.31 -31.32 -2.20
N ASN A 379 4.87 -30.16 -1.89
CA ASN A 379 6.33 -29.96 -1.81
C ASN A 379 6.69 -28.47 -1.76
N ARG A 380 7.46 -28.12 -0.72
CA ARG A 380 8.21 -26.88 -0.53
C ARG A 380 7.39 -25.60 -0.33
N LEU A 381 7.00 -25.37 0.92
CA LEU A 381 6.82 -24.01 1.42
C LEU A 381 7.74 -23.84 2.64
N ARG A 382 8.71 -22.94 2.47
CA ARG A 382 9.43 -22.33 3.59
C ARG A 382 8.40 -21.71 4.51
N GLU A 383 8.45 -22.10 5.77
CA GLU A 383 7.69 -21.58 6.90
C GLU A 383 7.49 -20.06 6.79
N HIS A 384 6.31 -19.65 6.33
CA HIS A 384 5.82 -18.28 6.49
C HIS A 384 4.60 -18.40 7.39
N ILE A 385 4.81 -18.14 8.69
CA ILE A 385 3.72 -18.03 9.65
C ILE A 385 2.99 -16.73 9.34
N ASN A 386 1.84 -16.82 8.66
CA ASN A 386 0.92 -15.69 8.56
C ASN A 386 0.22 -15.54 9.92
N ILE A 387 0.64 -14.54 10.70
CA ILE A 387 0.04 -14.24 11.99
C ILE A 387 -1.22 -13.38 11.77
N GLN A 388 -2.39 -13.99 11.82
CA GLN A 388 -3.67 -13.27 11.86
C GLN A 388 -4.11 -13.12 13.33
N PHE A 389 -4.30 -11.88 13.78
CA PHE A 389 -4.77 -11.57 15.13
C PHE A 389 -6.29 -11.87 15.23
N LEU A 390 -6.65 -12.93 15.95
CA LEU A 390 -8.03 -13.18 16.37
C LEU A 390 -8.14 -12.84 17.85
N LEU A 391 -8.58 -11.61 18.16
CA LEU A 391 -9.11 -11.35 19.49
C LEU A 391 -10.42 -12.11 19.63
N ASN A 392 -10.49 -13.04 20.58
CA ASN A 392 -11.77 -13.49 21.11
C ASN A 392 -12.53 -12.24 21.61
N GLU A 393 -13.76 -12.03 21.12
CA GLU A 393 -14.59 -10.85 21.42
C GLU A 393 -15.08 -10.76 22.89
N GLY A 394 -14.41 -11.41 23.85
CA GLY A 394 -14.85 -11.50 25.24
C GLY A 394 -14.10 -10.65 26.27
N LYS A 395 -12.88 -10.13 26.01
CA LYS A 395 -12.05 -9.45 27.03
C LYS A 395 -11.28 -8.24 26.47
N ILE A 396 -12.02 -7.15 26.22
CA ILE A 396 -11.66 -6.16 25.17
C ILE A 396 -10.74 -4.98 25.59
N LYS A 397 -10.16 -4.88 26.81
CA LYS A 397 -9.30 -3.71 27.14
C LYS A 397 -7.87 -4.01 27.58
N GLU A 398 -7.64 -4.90 28.54
CA GLU A 398 -6.28 -5.17 29.03
C GLU A 398 -5.46 -6.03 28.04
N GLU A 399 -6.11 -6.97 27.37
CA GLU A 399 -5.48 -7.89 26.41
C GLU A 399 -5.05 -7.17 25.10
N LYS A 400 -5.79 -6.12 24.71
CA LYS A 400 -5.40 -5.20 23.62
C LYS A 400 -4.18 -4.35 23.97
N ARG A 401 -4.05 -3.93 25.24
CA ARG A 401 -2.86 -3.18 25.72
C ARG A 401 -1.64 -4.11 25.77
N CYS A 402 -1.82 -5.33 26.29
CA CYS A 402 -0.79 -6.36 26.36
C CYS A 402 -0.25 -6.73 24.97
N SER A 403 -1.14 -7.04 24.02
CA SER A 403 -0.75 -7.38 22.65
C SER A 403 -0.06 -6.20 21.94
N LYS A 404 -0.57 -4.98 22.13
CA LYS A 404 0.02 -3.77 21.53
C LYS A 404 1.38 -3.45 22.16
N GLN A 405 1.55 -3.64 23.46
CA GLN A 405 2.83 -3.45 24.16
C GLN A 405 3.85 -4.54 23.81
N LEU A 406 3.43 -5.80 23.67
CA LEU A 406 4.28 -6.89 23.19
C LEU A 406 4.71 -6.70 21.74
N ILE A 407 3.82 -6.23 20.86
CA ILE A 407 4.16 -5.91 19.46
C ILE A 407 5.05 -4.67 19.39
N THR A 408 4.74 -3.60 20.12
CA THR A 408 5.61 -2.41 20.21
C THR A 408 6.99 -2.80 20.74
N PHE A 409 7.07 -3.67 21.75
CA PHE A 409 8.30 -4.20 22.31
C PHE A 409 9.04 -5.10 21.32
N TYR A 410 8.36 -6.03 20.65
CA TYR A 410 8.93 -6.88 19.61
C TYR A 410 9.50 -6.05 18.45
N THR A 411 8.78 -4.99 18.06
CA THR A 411 9.23 -4.04 17.03
C THR A 411 10.44 -3.25 17.54
N GLN A 412 10.39 -2.69 18.75
CA GLN A 412 11.47 -1.93 19.38
C GLN A 412 12.72 -2.75 19.72
N ILE A 413 12.65 -4.09 19.74
CA ILE A 413 13.80 -4.94 20.09
C ILE A 413 14.47 -5.58 18.90
N LEU A 414 13.73 -5.84 17.81
CA LEU A 414 14.38 -5.97 16.51
C LEU A 414 15.21 -4.72 16.17
N ASP A 415 14.94 -3.59 16.83
CA ASP A 415 15.67 -2.32 16.73
C ASP A 415 16.85 -2.18 17.72
N GLN A 416 17.16 -3.17 18.57
CA GLN A 416 18.31 -3.12 19.49
C GLN A 416 19.50 -4.02 19.07
N GLU A 417 19.32 -4.95 18.13
CA GLU A 417 20.41 -5.59 17.37
C GLU A 417 20.89 -4.69 16.21
#